data_AF-A0A7S2J3Z7-F1
#
_entry.id   AF-A0A7S2J3Z7-F1
#
_cell.length_a   1.000
_cell.length_b   1.000
_cell.length_c   1.000
_cell.angle_alpha   90.00
_cell.angle_beta   90.00
_cell.angle_gamma   90.00
#
_symmetry.space_group_name_H-M   'P 1'
#
loop_
_entity.id
_entity.type
_entity.pdbx_description
1 polymer ?
#
loop_
_entity_poly.entity_id
_entity_poly.type
_entity_poly.pdbx_seq_one_letter_code
_entity_poly.pdbx_strand_id
1 'polypeptide(L)'
;KKPGTLPDVSSFVLSQVFSKFSLPEEAEGFDEVSFDWQKPAGCLEHIRRWNLDRKIASRVDDLQPSEWFKEKWHEWQRDLSVWHQKHQDFKDLSRRPQMIAAAQREKEELMAAAAALADALKLKGVVCPGEPPETKDGDQTTDVIMDGDSETKPLVGQKKGGGQKVDANGQNQNGGSAVKEEKTDGEAGMEKKDEDEDPIKALVEEVRAKEVDLFSLTEISDAMTGEPLYANFAFEDWALLSLRFELHLLCHAFRRDCNDPERTGIHPDHVAFYYNKYYKKGLNPKNYGVESVEDLVRMIRDTVVICMKVIESQITDDLETNEVFVKLTEEARRERQRRLDSGDQTAKLHFTIRPQDHAPPVFVSA
;
A
#
# COMPACT_ATOMS: atom_id res chain seq x y z
N LYS A 1 -11.23 -33.12 -34.50
CA LYS A 1 -9.88 -33.75 -34.50
C LYS A 1 -9.30 -33.63 -33.10
N LYS A 2 -8.76 -34.72 -32.51
CA LYS A 2 -7.99 -34.63 -31.26
C LYS A 2 -6.83 -33.64 -31.50
N PRO A 3 -6.62 -32.62 -30.65
CA PRO A 3 -5.52 -31.69 -30.84
C PRO A 3 -4.21 -32.49 -30.73
N GLY A 4 -3.47 -32.56 -31.84
CA GLY A 4 -2.13 -33.13 -31.84
C GLY A 4 -1.28 -32.32 -30.88
N THR A 5 -0.57 -32.99 -29.99
CA THR A 5 0.27 -32.42 -28.93
C THR A 5 1.49 -31.65 -29.44
N LEU A 6 1.68 -31.58 -30.76
CA LEU A 6 2.75 -30.83 -31.42
C LEU A 6 2.12 -29.79 -32.37
N PRO A 7 2.34 -28.49 -32.14
CA PRO A 7 1.87 -27.44 -33.04
C PRO A 7 2.64 -27.48 -34.36
N ASP A 8 1.94 -27.21 -35.47
CA ASP A 8 2.50 -27.24 -36.84
C ASP A 8 3.59 -26.19 -37.08
N VAL A 9 3.59 -25.12 -36.29
CA VAL A 9 4.58 -24.04 -36.32
C VAL A 9 5.19 -23.91 -34.93
N SER A 10 6.50 -23.75 -34.86
CA SER A 10 7.17 -23.52 -33.57
C SER A 10 6.68 -22.22 -32.95
N SER A 11 6.64 -22.16 -31.61
CA SER A 11 6.24 -20.93 -30.91
C SER A 11 7.13 -19.73 -31.30
N PHE A 12 8.41 -19.99 -31.62
CA PHE A 12 9.35 -18.98 -32.09
C PHE A 12 8.93 -18.40 -33.44
N VAL A 13 8.71 -19.26 -34.46
CA VAL A 13 8.30 -18.80 -35.79
C VAL A 13 6.93 -18.11 -35.72
N LEU A 14 5.99 -18.67 -34.96
CA LEU A 14 4.68 -18.05 -34.78
C LEU A 14 4.79 -16.65 -34.18
N SER A 15 5.65 -16.46 -33.17
CA SER A 15 5.87 -15.15 -32.52
C SER A 15 6.46 -14.07 -33.45
N GLN A 16 7.07 -14.45 -34.56
CA GLN A 16 7.64 -13.51 -35.53
C GLN A 16 6.66 -13.10 -36.63
N VAL A 17 5.69 -13.97 -36.96
CA VAL A 17 4.85 -13.80 -38.15
C VAL A 17 3.40 -13.48 -37.81
N PHE A 18 2.93 -13.78 -36.59
CA PHE A 18 1.52 -13.63 -36.22
C PHE A 18 0.96 -12.22 -36.46
N SER A 19 1.77 -11.17 -36.30
CA SER A 19 1.37 -9.78 -36.55
C SER A 19 1.00 -9.48 -38.01
N LYS A 20 1.40 -10.36 -38.94
CA LYS A 20 1.08 -10.27 -40.37
C LYS A 20 -0.18 -11.04 -40.75
N PHE A 21 -0.84 -11.73 -39.81
CA PHE A 21 -2.02 -12.52 -40.12
C PHE A 21 -3.23 -11.60 -40.29
N SER A 22 -3.86 -11.68 -41.45
CA SER A 22 -5.07 -10.94 -41.85
C SER A 22 -6.11 -11.89 -42.43
N LEU A 23 -7.34 -11.39 -42.60
CA LEU A 23 -8.34 -12.08 -43.41
C LEU A 23 -8.05 -11.88 -44.90
N PRO A 24 -8.49 -12.81 -45.77
CA PRO A 24 -8.42 -12.62 -47.20
C PRO A 24 -9.12 -11.33 -47.64
N GLU A 25 -8.46 -10.54 -48.49
CA GLU A 25 -9.05 -9.33 -49.08
C GLU A 25 -9.48 -9.60 -50.54
N GLU A 26 -10.53 -8.92 -51.01
CA GLU A 26 -11.00 -9.06 -52.40
C GLU A 26 -9.89 -8.70 -53.43
N ALA A 27 -8.95 -7.84 -53.04
CA ALA A 27 -7.80 -7.45 -53.84
C ALA A 27 -6.78 -8.58 -54.07
N GLU A 28 -6.83 -9.67 -53.30
CA GLU A 28 -5.90 -10.79 -53.39
C GLU A 28 -6.29 -11.79 -54.50
N GLY A 29 -7.44 -11.59 -55.16
CA GLY A 29 -7.84 -12.33 -56.36
C GLY A 29 -8.48 -13.69 -56.09
N PHE A 30 -9.10 -13.89 -54.93
CA PHE A 30 -9.88 -15.09 -54.62
C PHE A 30 -11.21 -15.12 -55.40
N ASP A 31 -11.57 -16.28 -55.96
CA ASP A 31 -12.82 -16.46 -56.71
C ASP A 31 -14.07 -16.31 -55.82
N GLU A 32 -14.03 -16.81 -54.59
CA GLU A 32 -15.10 -16.65 -53.58
C GLU A 32 -14.51 -16.80 -52.16
N VAL A 33 -14.93 -15.93 -51.23
CA VAL A 33 -14.58 -16.03 -49.80
C VAL A 33 -15.86 -16.22 -48.98
N SER A 34 -16.10 -17.43 -48.49
CA SER A 34 -17.24 -17.75 -47.62
C SER A 34 -16.82 -17.72 -46.13
N PHE A 35 -17.66 -17.11 -45.30
CA PHE A 35 -17.47 -17.08 -43.85
C PHE A 35 -18.51 -17.96 -43.15
N ASP A 36 -18.22 -19.26 -43.07
CA ASP A 36 -19.18 -20.28 -42.63
C ASP A 36 -19.49 -20.25 -41.12
N TRP A 37 -18.56 -19.72 -40.31
CA TRP A 37 -18.66 -19.78 -38.84
C TRP A 37 -19.23 -18.51 -38.22
N GLN A 38 -18.90 -17.34 -38.76
CA GLN A 38 -19.33 -16.03 -38.26
C GLN A 38 -19.41 -15.03 -39.41
N LYS A 39 -20.13 -13.91 -39.20
CA LYS A 39 -20.16 -12.80 -40.17
C LYS A 39 -18.75 -12.18 -40.32
N PRO A 40 -18.43 -11.52 -41.46
CA PRO A 40 -17.11 -10.96 -41.73
C PRO A 40 -16.55 -10.08 -40.60
N ALA A 41 -17.39 -9.22 -40.01
CA ALA A 41 -17.00 -8.37 -38.89
C ALA A 41 -16.59 -9.17 -37.63
N GLY A 42 -17.26 -10.29 -37.35
CA GLY A 42 -16.93 -11.17 -36.22
C GLY A 42 -15.61 -11.91 -36.44
N CYS A 43 -15.35 -12.38 -37.66
CA CYS A 43 -14.08 -13.00 -38.03
C CYS A 43 -12.90 -12.03 -37.91
N LEU A 44 -13.11 -10.77 -38.32
CA LEU A 44 -12.09 -9.73 -38.26
C LEU A 44 -11.75 -9.36 -36.81
N GLU A 45 -12.77 -9.21 -35.98
CA GLU A 45 -12.60 -9.00 -34.53
C GLU A 45 -11.90 -10.19 -33.86
N HIS A 46 -12.20 -11.42 -34.28
CA HIS A 46 -11.54 -12.62 -33.77
C HIS A 46 -10.03 -12.61 -34.06
N ILE A 47 -9.62 -12.33 -35.30
CA ILE A 47 -8.19 -12.25 -35.65
C ILE A 47 -7.49 -11.09 -34.94
N ARG A 48 -8.13 -9.92 -34.84
CA ARG A 48 -7.58 -8.80 -34.05
C ARG A 48 -7.33 -9.19 -32.61
N ARG A 49 -8.34 -9.78 -31.94
CA ARG A 49 -8.21 -10.23 -30.55
C ARG A 49 -7.15 -11.31 -30.40
N TRP A 50 -7.08 -12.25 -31.32
CA TRP A 50 -6.06 -13.30 -31.32
C TRP A 50 -4.66 -12.72 -31.48
N ASN A 51 -4.46 -11.76 -32.39
CA ASN A 51 -3.19 -11.05 -32.54
C ASN A 51 -2.81 -10.31 -31.26
N LEU A 52 -3.76 -9.62 -30.64
CA LEU A 52 -3.53 -8.85 -29.41
C LEU A 52 -3.19 -9.76 -28.22
N ASP A 53 -3.92 -10.87 -28.05
CA ASP A 53 -3.61 -11.91 -27.06
C ASP A 53 -2.21 -12.51 -27.29
N ARG A 54 -1.81 -12.73 -28.54
CA ARG A 54 -0.46 -13.21 -28.89
C ARG A 54 0.61 -12.15 -28.64
N LYS A 55 0.34 -10.86 -28.90
CA LYS A 55 1.26 -9.77 -28.53
C LYS A 55 1.51 -9.74 -27.04
N ILE A 56 0.45 -9.81 -26.22
CA ILE A 56 0.55 -9.82 -24.75
C ILE A 56 1.32 -11.05 -24.26
N ALA A 57 0.99 -12.24 -24.76
CA ALA A 57 1.62 -13.48 -24.33
C ALA A 57 3.04 -13.69 -24.89
N SER A 58 3.46 -12.92 -25.88
CA SER A 58 4.80 -13.01 -26.48
C SER A 58 5.77 -12.00 -25.86
N ARG A 59 6.97 -12.50 -25.55
CA ARG A 59 8.07 -11.71 -24.99
C ARG A 59 8.78 -10.92 -26.07
N VAL A 60 9.26 -9.72 -25.72
CA VAL A 60 10.11 -8.86 -26.57
C VAL A 60 11.55 -9.03 -26.14
N ASP A 61 12.31 -9.78 -26.93
CA ASP A 61 13.66 -10.24 -26.55
C ASP A 61 14.74 -9.18 -26.73
N ASP A 62 14.48 -8.12 -27.50
CA ASP A 62 15.49 -7.11 -27.87
C ASP A 62 15.38 -5.77 -27.11
N LEU A 63 14.38 -5.65 -26.24
CA LEU A 63 14.14 -4.46 -25.41
C LEU A 63 15.38 -4.06 -24.57
N GLN A 64 15.77 -2.80 -24.51
CA GLN A 64 16.89 -2.36 -23.65
C GLN A 64 16.43 -1.21 -22.76
N PRO A 65 16.98 -1.07 -21.54
CA PRO A 65 16.63 0.04 -20.67
C PRO A 65 17.01 1.36 -21.32
N SER A 66 16.02 2.21 -21.55
CA SER A 66 16.24 3.56 -22.08
C SER A 66 17.00 4.45 -21.10
N GLU A 67 17.46 5.59 -21.61
CA GLU A 67 18.12 6.59 -20.77
C GLU A 67 17.18 7.15 -19.69
N TRP A 68 15.90 7.32 -20.02
CA TRP A 68 14.86 7.70 -19.06
C TRP A 68 14.78 6.73 -17.89
N PHE A 69 14.80 5.42 -18.15
CA PHE A 69 14.80 4.42 -17.10
C PHE A 69 16.02 4.55 -16.19
N LYS A 70 17.22 4.71 -16.77
CA LYS A 70 18.46 4.80 -15.99
C LYS A 70 18.46 6.04 -15.11
N GLU A 71 18.02 7.17 -15.65
CA GLU A 71 17.90 8.43 -14.91
C GLU A 71 16.98 8.26 -13.70
N LYS A 72 15.76 7.75 -13.91
CA LYS A 72 14.80 7.52 -12.83
C LYS A 72 15.26 6.47 -11.83
N TRP A 73 15.97 5.44 -12.28
CA TRP A 73 16.58 4.45 -11.39
C TRP A 73 17.68 5.08 -10.51
N HIS A 74 18.52 5.94 -11.06
CA HIS A 74 19.55 6.64 -10.30
C HIS A 74 18.97 7.66 -9.31
N GLU A 75 17.91 8.38 -9.71
CA GLU A 75 17.16 9.27 -8.83
C GLU A 75 16.65 8.49 -7.60
N TRP A 76 15.98 7.37 -7.83
CA TRP A 76 15.52 6.48 -6.78
C TRP A 76 16.62 5.95 -5.86
N GLN A 77 17.76 5.52 -6.43
CA GLN A 77 18.88 5.03 -5.63
C GLN A 77 19.42 6.10 -4.66
N ARG A 78 19.43 7.38 -5.07
CA ARG A 78 19.82 8.49 -4.20
C ARG A 78 18.81 8.69 -3.09
N ASP A 79 17.53 8.78 -3.42
CA ASP A 79 16.45 9.01 -2.44
C ASP A 79 16.41 7.89 -1.40
N LEU A 80 16.47 6.64 -1.87
CA LEU A 80 16.49 5.46 -1.00
C LEU A 80 17.71 5.44 -0.07
N SER A 81 18.88 5.89 -0.54
CA SER A 81 20.06 6.03 0.31
C SER A 81 19.89 7.12 1.36
N VAL A 82 19.29 8.26 0.99
CA VAL A 82 19.00 9.37 1.91
C VAL A 82 18.03 8.94 3.00
N TRP A 83 16.94 8.25 2.64
CA TRP A 83 15.97 7.77 3.63
C TRP A 83 16.55 6.70 4.55
N HIS A 84 17.36 5.77 4.04
CA HIS A 84 18.08 4.83 4.90
C HIS A 84 19.01 5.53 5.89
N GLN A 85 19.77 6.53 5.44
CA GLN A 85 20.65 7.29 6.33
C GLN A 85 19.85 8.00 7.43
N LYS A 86 18.77 8.69 7.07
CA LYS A 86 17.86 9.34 8.02
C LYS A 86 17.22 8.34 8.99
N HIS A 87 16.86 7.15 8.52
CA HIS A 87 16.32 6.08 9.37
C HIS A 87 17.36 5.58 10.39
N GLN A 88 18.61 5.43 9.97
CA GLN A 88 19.72 5.06 10.84
C GLN A 88 20.03 6.16 11.86
N ASP A 89 20.08 7.42 11.42
CA ASP A 89 20.31 8.57 12.29
C ASP A 89 19.22 8.70 13.35
N PHE A 90 17.96 8.46 12.98
CA PHE A 90 16.84 8.46 13.93
C PHE A 90 16.92 7.30 14.94
N LYS A 91 17.41 6.13 14.52
CA LYS A 91 17.62 4.98 15.41
C LYS A 91 18.80 5.16 16.36
N ASP A 92 19.71 6.08 16.07
CA ASP A 92 20.78 6.44 16.99
C ASP A 92 20.21 7.21 18.20
N LEU A 93 20.29 6.57 19.37
CA LEU A 93 19.79 7.10 20.65
C LEU A 93 20.38 8.46 21.02
N SER A 94 21.55 8.82 20.49
CA SER A 94 22.20 10.11 20.75
C SER A 94 21.60 11.26 19.93
N ARG A 95 21.11 10.98 18.73
CA ARG A 95 20.56 11.97 17.78
C ARG A 95 19.04 12.11 17.91
N ARG A 96 18.35 11.03 18.31
CA ARG A 96 16.89 11.01 18.46
C ARG A 96 16.32 12.14 19.32
N PRO A 97 16.85 12.47 20.51
CA PRO A 97 16.30 13.57 21.32
C PRO A 97 16.45 14.95 20.66
N GLN A 98 17.53 15.16 19.90
CA GLN A 98 17.79 16.43 19.20
C GLN A 98 16.79 16.61 18.05
N MET A 99 16.50 15.54 17.29
CA MET A 99 15.53 15.56 16.20
C MET A 99 14.10 15.81 16.71
N ILE A 100 13.69 15.10 17.77
CA ILE A 100 12.37 15.30 18.39
C ILE A 100 12.22 16.73 18.92
N ALA A 101 13.24 17.27 19.60
CA ALA A 101 13.21 18.64 20.11
C ALA A 101 13.18 19.70 19.00
N ALA A 102 13.88 19.49 17.89
CA ALA A 102 13.86 20.39 16.74
C ALA A 102 12.47 20.44 16.09
N ALA A 103 11.86 19.28 15.86
CA ALA A 103 10.53 19.20 15.27
C ALA A 103 9.41 19.71 16.20
N GLN A 104 9.55 19.53 17.51
CA GLN A 104 8.63 20.12 18.49
C GLN A 104 8.63 21.65 18.38
N ARG A 105 9.81 22.28 18.25
CA ARG A 105 9.92 23.73 18.05
C ARG A 105 9.29 24.18 16.74
N GLU A 106 9.57 23.47 15.65
CA GLU A 106 8.98 23.79 14.35
C GLU A 106 7.45 23.63 14.35
N LYS A 107 6.93 22.58 15.01
CA LYS A 107 5.49 22.39 15.20
C LYS A 107 4.86 23.51 16.02
N GLU A 108 5.51 23.97 17.09
CA GLU A 108 5.06 25.11 17.89
C GLU A 108 5.03 26.40 17.06
N GLU A 109 6.06 26.65 16.24
CA GLU A 109 6.14 27.79 15.34
C GLU A 109 5.03 27.75 14.26
N LEU A 110 4.79 26.59 13.64
CA LEU A 110 3.72 26.40 12.66
C LEU A 110 2.32 26.53 13.29
N MET A 111 2.10 25.99 14.48
CA MET A 111 0.84 26.16 15.20
C MET A 111 0.61 27.62 15.60
N ALA A 112 1.65 28.33 16.05
CA ALA A 112 1.57 29.76 16.34
C ALA A 112 1.26 30.57 15.08
N ALA A 113 1.88 30.25 13.94
CA ALA A 113 1.61 30.88 12.65
C ALA A 113 0.17 30.60 12.15
N ALA A 114 -0.31 29.36 12.27
CA ALA A 114 -1.67 28.98 11.90
C ALA A 114 -2.72 29.68 12.79
N ALA A 115 -2.46 29.77 14.11
CA ALA A 115 -3.32 30.52 15.03
C ALA A 115 -3.35 32.01 14.70
N ALA A 116 -2.19 32.62 14.41
CA ALA A 116 -2.10 34.02 13.98
C ALA A 116 -2.83 34.28 12.66
N LEU A 117 -2.76 33.34 11.70
CA LEU A 117 -3.51 33.42 10.45
C LEU A 117 -5.02 33.30 10.67
N ALA A 118 -5.45 32.36 11.51
CA ALA A 118 -6.86 32.18 11.86
C ALA A 118 -7.44 33.42 12.55
N ASP A 119 -6.68 34.05 13.45
CA ASP A 119 -7.10 35.29 14.11
C ASP A 119 -7.08 36.49 13.14
N ALA A 120 -6.11 36.57 12.22
CA ALA A 120 -6.10 37.58 11.16
C ALA A 120 -7.30 37.44 10.19
N LEU A 121 -7.75 36.21 9.91
CA LEU A 121 -8.93 35.93 9.10
C LEU A 121 -10.23 36.33 9.82
N LYS A 122 -10.33 36.09 11.14
CA LYS A 122 -11.46 36.56 11.96
C LYS A 122 -11.52 38.10 12.01
N LEU A 123 -10.37 38.77 12.09
CA LEU A 123 -10.25 40.24 12.08
C LEU A 123 -10.60 40.88 10.73
N LYS A 124 -10.51 40.15 9.62
CA LYS A 124 -10.82 40.65 8.26
C LYS A 124 -12.28 40.53 7.84
N GLY A 125 -13.17 40.04 8.70
CA GLY A 125 -14.62 40.21 8.55
C GLY A 125 -15.18 39.91 7.16
N VAL A 126 -14.99 38.69 6.64
CA VAL A 126 -15.75 38.24 5.47
C VAL A 126 -17.15 37.84 5.94
N VAL A 127 -18.10 38.78 5.79
CA VAL A 127 -19.53 38.52 5.94
C VAL A 127 -19.99 37.72 4.73
N CYS A 128 -20.40 36.47 4.93
CA CYS A 128 -21.19 35.72 3.95
C CYS A 128 -22.56 36.42 3.77
N PRO A 129 -23.04 36.67 2.54
CA PRO A 129 -24.33 37.31 2.33
C PRO A 129 -25.49 36.37 2.68
N GLY A 130 -26.18 36.70 3.77
CA GLY A 130 -27.59 36.52 4.15
C GLY A 130 -28.40 35.35 3.59
N GLU A 131 -28.80 34.45 4.48
CA GLU A 131 -30.12 33.80 4.42
C GLU A 131 -31.22 34.79 4.90
N PRO A 132 -32.42 34.77 4.28
CA PRO A 132 -33.51 35.70 4.61
C PRO A 132 -34.23 35.33 5.91
N PRO A 133 -34.89 36.29 6.59
CA PRO A 133 -35.42 36.10 7.93
C PRO A 133 -36.72 35.28 7.93
N GLU A 134 -36.80 34.33 8.86
CA GLU A 134 -38.03 33.64 9.27
C GLU A 134 -39.06 34.65 9.80
N THR A 135 -40.26 34.62 9.23
CA THR A 135 -41.45 35.26 9.79
C THR A 135 -42.22 34.23 10.61
N LYS A 136 -42.40 34.52 11.90
CA LYS A 136 -43.39 33.85 12.76
C LYS A 136 -44.65 34.71 12.75
N ASP A 137 -45.73 34.19 12.21
CA ASP A 137 -47.09 34.50 12.64
C ASP A 137 -47.97 33.29 12.34
N GLY A 138 -48.74 32.85 13.35
CA GLY A 138 -49.55 31.64 13.28
C GLY A 138 -50.96 31.90 12.75
N ASP A 139 -51.58 30.86 12.19
CA ASP A 139 -53.01 30.59 12.41
C ASP A 139 -53.41 29.14 12.06
N GLN A 140 -54.30 28.62 12.90
CA GLN A 140 -55.29 27.54 12.85
C GLN A 140 -55.27 26.37 11.83
N THR A 141 -55.35 25.16 12.43
CA THR A 141 -56.22 23.99 12.16
C THR A 141 -56.18 23.29 10.79
N THR A 142 -55.96 21.98 10.80
CA THR A 142 -56.96 20.95 10.44
C THR A 142 -56.44 19.54 10.78
N ASP A 143 -57.31 18.76 11.43
CA ASP A 143 -57.16 17.34 11.74
C ASP A 143 -57.14 16.47 10.47
N VAL A 144 -56.29 15.43 10.41
CA VAL A 144 -56.62 14.10 9.84
C VAL A 144 -55.82 13.00 10.56
N ILE A 145 -56.56 11.95 10.91
CA ILE A 145 -56.25 10.71 11.66
C ILE A 145 -55.53 9.67 10.78
N MET A 146 -54.80 8.72 11.41
CA MET A 146 -54.61 7.28 11.10
C MET A 146 -53.14 6.87 11.36
N ASP A 147 -52.83 6.21 12.49
CA ASP A 147 -52.92 4.77 12.80
C ASP A 147 -51.73 3.93 12.25
N GLY A 148 -51.10 3.13 13.13
CA GLY A 148 -50.45 1.88 12.73
C GLY A 148 -49.11 1.51 13.40
N ASP A 149 -49.20 0.64 14.41
CA ASP A 149 -48.26 -0.43 14.84
C ASP A 149 -46.95 -0.04 15.60
N SER A 150 -46.71 -0.40 16.87
CA SER A 150 -46.75 -1.72 17.58
C SER A 150 -45.76 -2.71 16.93
N GLU A 151 -44.72 -3.26 17.58
CA GLU A 151 -44.72 -3.99 18.84
C GLU A 151 -43.33 -4.01 19.51
N THR A 152 -43.33 -3.85 20.82
CA THR A 152 -42.34 -4.37 21.77
C THR A 152 -42.67 -5.84 22.10
N LYS A 153 -41.67 -6.74 22.27
CA LYS A 153 -41.33 -7.40 23.56
C LYS A 153 -40.40 -8.63 23.45
N PRO A 154 -39.75 -9.01 24.58
CA PRO A 154 -38.52 -9.81 24.67
C PRO A 154 -38.76 -11.26 25.13
N LEU A 155 -37.71 -12.09 25.18
CA LEU A 155 -37.72 -13.37 25.92
C LEU A 155 -36.44 -13.59 26.73
N VAL A 156 -36.67 -13.80 28.03
CA VAL A 156 -35.76 -14.29 29.08
C VAL A 156 -36.15 -15.74 29.42
N GLY A 157 -35.19 -16.57 29.82
CA GLY A 157 -35.42 -17.79 30.64
C GLY A 157 -34.53 -18.98 30.24
N GLN A 158 -33.39 -19.22 30.90
CA GLN A 158 -33.16 -20.03 32.11
C GLN A 158 -32.96 -21.56 31.93
N LYS A 159 -31.69 -21.97 32.12
CA LYS A 159 -31.16 -22.91 33.14
C LYS A 159 -31.56 -24.41 33.21
N LYS A 160 -30.49 -25.23 33.23
CA LYS A 160 -30.11 -26.38 34.13
C LYS A 160 -29.58 -27.54 33.27
N GLY A 161 -28.53 -28.30 33.61
CA GLY A 161 -27.66 -28.40 34.79
C GLY A 161 -26.87 -29.72 34.71
N GLY A 162 -25.75 -29.84 35.44
CA GLY A 162 -25.06 -31.13 35.68
C GLY A 162 -23.56 -31.02 35.97
N GLY A 163 -23.16 -31.06 37.26
CA GLY A 163 -21.80 -31.43 37.72
C GLY A 163 -21.60 -32.95 37.60
N GLN A 164 -20.46 -33.61 37.82
CA GLN A 164 -19.29 -33.53 38.73
C GLN A 164 -18.22 -34.46 38.08
N LYS A 165 -16.92 -34.57 38.41
CA LYS A 165 -16.17 -34.44 39.66
C LYS A 165 -14.65 -34.45 39.32
N VAL A 166 -13.91 -33.90 40.27
CA VAL A 166 -12.45 -33.89 40.52
C VAL A 166 -11.69 -35.20 40.29
N ASP A 167 -10.38 -35.06 40.03
CA ASP A 167 -9.33 -35.69 40.84
C ASP A 167 -8.06 -34.82 40.86
N ALA A 168 -7.47 -34.69 42.05
CA ALA A 168 -6.23 -34.00 42.35
C ALA A 168 -5.20 -35.03 42.81
N ASN A 169 -3.93 -34.88 42.42
CA ASN A 169 -2.82 -35.31 43.27
C ASN A 169 -1.57 -34.46 42.98
N GLY A 170 -0.89 -34.03 44.05
CA GLY A 170 0.29 -33.18 44.03
C GLY A 170 1.55 -33.89 44.54
N GLN A 171 2.53 -33.07 44.95
CA GLN A 171 3.90 -33.34 45.47
C GLN A 171 4.99 -33.29 44.38
N ASN A 172 6.15 -32.63 44.53
CA ASN A 172 6.84 -32.13 45.72
C ASN A 172 7.99 -31.15 45.37
N GLN A 173 8.20 -30.10 46.20
CA GLN A 173 9.45 -29.51 46.78
C GLN A 173 10.75 -29.35 45.92
N ASN A 174 11.63 -28.33 46.05
CA ASN A 174 12.13 -27.65 47.25
C ASN A 174 13.06 -26.43 46.93
N GLY A 175 13.24 -25.51 47.91
CA GLY A 175 14.41 -24.63 48.16
C GLY A 175 14.46 -23.28 47.42
N GLY A 176 14.49 -22.07 48.02
CA GLY A 176 14.72 -21.63 49.39
C GLY A 176 16.05 -20.86 49.55
N SER A 177 16.01 -19.51 49.66
CA SER A 177 16.93 -18.65 50.45
C SER A 177 16.51 -17.16 50.32
N ALA A 178 15.94 -16.56 51.37
CA ALA A 178 16.60 -15.70 52.37
C ALA A 178 16.89 -14.26 51.84
N VAL A 179 15.95 -13.32 52.00
CA VAL A 179 15.83 -12.30 53.09
C VAL A 179 16.99 -11.30 53.15
N LYS A 180 16.67 -10.03 52.87
CA LYS A 180 17.19 -8.89 53.64
C LYS A 180 16.17 -7.75 53.63
N GLU A 181 15.51 -7.58 54.77
CA GLU A 181 14.77 -6.37 55.14
C GLU A 181 15.77 -5.29 55.56
N GLU A 182 15.57 -4.06 55.10
CA GLU A 182 16.01 -2.86 55.81
C GLU A 182 14.89 -1.82 55.69
N LYS A 183 14.25 -1.52 56.83
CA LYS A 183 13.32 -0.41 57.00
C LYS A 183 14.09 0.78 57.53
N THR A 184 13.88 1.95 56.95
CA THR A 184 14.03 3.24 57.63
C THR A 184 12.85 4.12 57.22
N ASP A 185 11.96 4.38 58.19
CA ASP A 185 10.89 5.37 58.12
C ASP A 185 11.47 6.78 58.30
N GLY A 186 10.85 7.77 57.64
CA GLY A 186 11.10 9.20 57.82
C GLY A 186 10.24 10.04 56.88
N GLU A 187 9.10 10.50 57.39
CA GLU A 187 8.03 11.24 56.71
C GLU A 187 8.36 12.69 56.29
N ALA A 188 7.51 13.15 55.36
CA ALA A 188 6.94 14.50 55.19
C ALA A 188 7.60 15.48 54.19
N GLY A 189 6.87 15.77 53.11
CA GLY A 189 7.19 16.84 52.15
C GLY A 189 6.30 16.86 50.90
N MET A 190 5.03 17.19 51.09
CA MET A 190 4.00 17.69 50.16
C MET A 190 4.46 18.21 48.78
N GLU A 191 3.91 17.63 47.70
CA GLU A 191 3.23 18.30 46.57
C GLU A 191 2.75 17.23 45.57
N LYS A 192 1.48 16.82 45.68
CA LYS A 192 0.80 16.12 44.59
C LYS A 192 0.40 17.17 43.56
N LYS A 193 1.12 17.20 42.45
CA LYS A 193 0.60 17.77 41.20
C LYS A 193 -0.46 16.81 40.67
N ASP A 194 -1.65 17.34 40.42
CA ASP A 194 -2.73 16.65 39.73
C ASP A 194 -2.26 16.28 38.32
N GLU A 195 -1.95 15.00 38.13
CA GLU A 195 -1.78 14.36 36.81
C GLU A 195 -2.91 13.34 36.63
N ASP A 196 -4.14 13.84 36.55
CA ASP A 196 -5.22 13.10 35.89
C ASP A 196 -5.22 13.50 34.40
N GLU A 197 -4.21 13.06 33.65
CA GLU A 197 -4.41 12.90 32.21
C GLU A 197 -5.45 11.78 32.05
N ASP A 198 -6.68 12.16 31.74
CA ASP A 198 -7.76 11.22 31.44
C ASP A 198 -7.23 10.21 30.39
N PRO A 199 -7.11 8.91 30.72
CA PRO A 199 -6.54 7.91 29.83
C PRO A 199 -7.34 7.79 28.52
N ILE A 200 -8.62 8.18 28.54
CA ILE A 200 -9.44 8.25 27.34
C ILE A 200 -9.02 9.44 26.48
N LYS A 201 -8.69 10.58 27.08
CA LYS A 201 -8.22 11.77 26.35
C LYS A 201 -6.83 11.55 25.75
N ALA A 202 -5.91 10.93 26.49
CA ALA A 202 -4.60 10.52 25.98
C ALA A 202 -4.75 9.53 24.81
N LEU A 203 -5.66 8.55 24.93
CA LEU A 203 -5.96 7.61 23.85
C LEU A 203 -6.61 8.30 22.63
N VAL A 204 -7.51 9.26 22.85
CA VAL A 204 -8.17 10.02 21.77
C VAL A 204 -7.17 10.93 21.05
N GLU A 205 -6.24 11.56 21.76
CA GLU A 205 -5.15 12.33 21.15
C GLU A 205 -4.16 11.43 20.42
N GLU A 206 -3.86 10.24 20.94
CA GLU A 206 -3.05 9.23 20.26
C GLU A 206 -3.73 8.71 18.99
N VAL A 207 -5.05 8.47 19.02
CA VAL A 207 -5.84 8.08 17.85
C VAL A 207 -5.86 9.21 16.83
N ARG A 208 -6.09 10.46 17.25
CA ARG A 208 -6.05 11.63 16.36
C ARG A 208 -4.67 11.87 15.75
N ALA A 209 -3.60 11.67 16.50
CA ALA A 209 -2.23 11.76 16.00
C ALA A 209 -1.93 10.65 14.98
N LYS A 210 -2.56 9.48 15.11
CA LYS A 210 -2.48 8.37 14.15
C LYS A 210 -3.38 8.58 12.92
N GLU A 211 -4.43 9.40 13.03
CA GLU A 211 -5.35 9.79 11.94
C GLU A 211 -4.87 10.98 11.11
N VAL A 212 -3.63 11.46 11.31
CA VAL A 212 -3.03 12.47 10.42
C VAL A 212 -3.07 11.93 8.99
N ASP A 213 -3.72 12.67 8.09
CA ASP A 213 -3.76 12.35 6.67
C ASP A 213 -2.34 12.36 6.11
N LEU A 214 -1.83 11.15 5.92
CA LEU A 214 -0.46 10.87 5.52
C LEU A 214 -0.11 11.45 4.15
N PHE A 215 -1.11 11.64 3.27
CA PHE A 215 -0.88 12.21 1.94
C PHE A 215 -0.74 13.72 1.97
N SER A 216 -1.32 14.39 2.97
CA SER A 216 -1.23 15.84 3.17
C SER A 216 0.13 16.31 3.70
N LEU A 217 0.99 15.39 4.16
CA LEU A 217 2.33 15.71 4.65
C LEU A 217 3.21 16.27 3.52
N THR A 218 3.79 17.45 3.76
CA THR A 218 4.70 18.12 2.82
C THR A 218 6.13 17.58 2.86
N GLU A 219 6.55 17.00 3.99
CA GLU A 219 7.89 16.40 4.17
C GLU A 219 7.75 15.07 4.92
N ILE A 220 8.32 14.00 4.37
CA ILE A 220 8.26 12.66 4.96
C ILE A 220 9.40 12.36 5.95
N SER A 221 10.46 13.17 5.91
CA SER A 221 11.66 12.97 6.75
C SER A 221 11.53 13.59 8.13
N ASP A 222 10.62 14.55 8.28
CA ASP A 222 10.28 15.20 9.54
C ASP A 222 8.78 15.50 9.54
N ALA A 223 7.97 14.51 9.91
CA ALA A 223 6.52 14.60 9.88
C ALA A 223 5.96 15.43 11.06
N MET A 224 6.54 16.61 11.30
CA MET A 224 6.21 17.55 12.40
C MET A 224 6.29 16.97 13.82
N THR A 225 6.87 15.78 13.95
CA THR A 225 7.02 15.02 15.20
C THR A 225 8.47 14.72 15.50
N GLY A 226 9.38 14.97 14.53
CA GLY A 226 10.80 14.61 14.60
C GLY A 226 11.05 13.14 14.33
N GLU A 227 9.99 12.39 14.03
CA GLU A 227 10.05 11.02 13.57
C GLU A 227 9.79 10.98 12.06
N PRO A 228 10.72 10.44 11.25
CA PRO A 228 10.46 10.24 9.83
C PRO A 228 9.28 9.27 9.66
N LEU A 229 8.53 9.42 8.56
CA LEU A 229 7.36 8.58 8.28
C LEU A 229 7.69 7.07 8.28
N TYR A 230 8.91 6.74 7.89
CA TYR A 230 9.49 5.40 7.85
C TYR A 230 10.26 5.01 9.14
N ALA A 231 10.12 5.76 10.24
CA ALA A 231 10.78 5.47 11.52
C ALA A 231 10.57 4.02 11.98
N ASN A 232 9.35 3.51 11.80
CA ASN A 232 8.94 2.17 12.21
C ASN A 232 9.09 1.11 11.12
N PHE A 233 9.73 1.43 9.99
CA PHE A 233 9.94 0.43 8.93
C PHE A 233 10.81 -0.71 9.43
N ALA A 234 10.27 -1.92 9.29
CA ALA A 234 11.02 -3.14 9.36
C ALA A 234 11.72 -3.40 8.01
N PHE A 235 12.52 -4.47 7.97
CA PHE A 235 13.17 -4.88 6.73
C PHE A 235 12.16 -5.16 5.62
N GLU A 236 11.04 -5.80 5.96
CA GLU A 236 9.97 -6.17 5.06
C GLU A 236 9.30 -4.93 4.45
N ASP A 237 9.18 -3.84 5.21
CA ASP A 237 8.62 -2.59 4.71
C ASP A 237 9.56 -1.93 3.70
N TRP A 238 10.88 -1.90 3.96
CA TRP A 238 11.89 -1.46 2.99
C TRP A 238 11.86 -2.31 1.71
N ALA A 239 11.69 -3.63 1.86
CA ALA A 239 11.61 -4.52 0.72
C ALA A 239 10.34 -4.32 -0.13
N LEU A 240 9.20 -4.05 0.51
CA LEU A 240 7.97 -3.72 -0.20
C LEU A 240 8.01 -2.31 -0.81
N LEU A 241 8.69 -1.35 -0.17
CA LEU A 241 8.93 -0.02 -0.72
C LEU A 241 9.70 -0.10 -2.04
N SER A 242 10.83 -0.81 -2.08
CA SER A 242 11.57 -0.94 -3.34
C SER A 242 10.82 -1.75 -4.37
N LEU A 243 10.11 -2.82 -3.98
CA LEU A 243 9.29 -3.59 -4.92
C LEU A 243 8.21 -2.72 -5.59
N ARG A 244 7.55 -1.82 -4.84
CA ARG A 244 6.59 -0.85 -5.39
C ARG A 244 7.23 0.01 -6.47
N PHE A 245 8.35 0.65 -6.15
CA PHE A 245 9.05 1.51 -7.09
C PHE A 245 9.56 0.75 -8.31
N GLU A 246 10.20 -0.41 -8.10
CA GLU A 246 10.78 -1.23 -9.16
C GLU A 246 9.71 -1.72 -10.15
N LEU A 247 8.57 -2.26 -9.68
CA LEU A 247 7.52 -2.69 -10.61
C LEU A 247 6.82 -1.51 -11.28
N HIS A 248 6.64 -0.38 -10.58
CA HIS A 248 6.13 0.86 -11.18
C HIS A 248 7.02 1.33 -12.34
N LEU A 249 8.33 1.49 -12.08
CA LEU A 249 9.29 1.97 -13.06
C LEU A 249 9.40 1.00 -14.23
N LEU A 250 9.40 -0.31 -13.97
CA LEU A 250 9.45 -1.33 -15.02
C LEU A 250 8.24 -1.26 -15.97
N CYS A 251 7.03 -1.07 -15.43
CA CYS A 251 5.82 -0.96 -16.26
C CYS A 251 5.90 0.24 -17.21
N HIS A 252 6.33 1.40 -16.71
CA HIS A 252 6.46 2.62 -17.49
C HIS A 252 7.62 2.56 -18.49
N ALA A 253 8.75 2.00 -18.09
CA ALA A 253 9.89 1.81 -18.97
C ALA A 253 9.55 0.82 -20.09
N PHE A 254 8.87 -0.28 -19.80
CA PHE A 254 8.44 -1.23 -20.82
C PHE A 254 7.56 -0.58 -21.89
N ARG A 255 6.57 0.22 -21.49
CA ARG A 255 5.69 0.93 -22.44
C ARG A 255 6.46 1.90 -23.33
N ARG A 256 7.37 2.68 -22.74
CA ARG A 256 8.24 3.62 -23.47
C ARG A 256 9.15 2.90 -24.45
N ASP A 257 9.85 1.88 -23.97
CA ASP A 257 10.93 1.22 -24.70
C ASP A 257 10.38 0.27 -25.77
N CYS A 258 9.18 -0.29 -25.56
CA CYS A 258 8.55 -1.18 -26.52
C CYS A 258 7.96 -0.42 -27.72
N ASN A 259 7.56 0.85 -27.53
CA ASN A 259 7.02 1.73 -28.57
C ASN A 259 5.91 1.10 -29.44
N ASP A 260 5.11 0.19 -28.88
CA ASP A 260 3.94 -0.45 -29.51
C ASP A 260 2.68 -0.06 -28.72
N PRO A 261 1.76 0.75 -29.28
CA PRO A 261 0.53 1.17 -28.59
C PRO A 261 -0.38 0.04 -28.13
N GLU A 262 -0.28 -1.15 -28.76
CA GLU A 262 -1.07 -2.32 -28.39
C GLU A 262 -0.44 -3.12 -27.23
N ARG A 263 0.80 -2.83 -26.84
CA ARG A 263 1.49 -3.43 -25.69
C ARG A 263 1.43 -2.48 -24.49
N THR A 264 0.28 -2.49 -23.81
CA THR A 264 -0.02 -1.54 -22.71
C THR A 264 0.66 -1.87 -21.39
N GLY A 265 1.16 -3.11 -21.22
CA GLY A 265 1.80 -3.58 -20.00
C GLY A 265 2.49 -4.94 -20.17
N ILE A 266 2.94 -5.52 -19.06
CA ILE A 266 3.73 -6.76 -19.05
C ILE A 266 2.86 -7.93 -18.57
N HIS A 267 2.82 -9.04 -19.31
CA HIS A 267 2.19 -10.27 -18.82
C HIS A 267 2.93 -10.84 -17.60
N PRO A 268 2.24 -11.29 -16.52
CA PRO A 268 2.87 -11.81 -15.29
C PRO A 268 4.01 -12.80 -15.52
N ASP A 269 3.83 -13.78 -16.42
CA ASP A 269 4.85 -14.77 -16.79
C ASP A 269 6.19 -14.17 -17.26
N HIS A 270 6.17 -12.97 -17.83
CA HIS A 270 7.35 -12.33 -18.42
C HIS A 270 7.97 -11.27 -17.51
N VAL A 271 7.35 -10.94 -16.38
CA VAL A 271 7.85 -9.91 -15.46
C VAL A 271 9.25 -10.24 -14.97
N ALA A 272 9.49 -11.49 -14.55
CA ALA A 272 10.80 -11.90 -14.04
C ALA A 272 11.91 -11.73 -15.10
N PHE A 273 11.60 -11.95 -16.38
CA PHE A 273 12.53 -11.73 -17.48
C PHE A 273 12.85 -10.23 -17.65
N TYR A 274 11.83 -9.37 -17.74
CA TYR A 274 12.07 -7.94 -17.92
C TYR A 274 12.72 -7.33 -16.68
N TYR A 275 12.33 -7.76 -15.49
CA TYR A 275 12.97 -7.34 -14.24
C TYR A 275 14.47 -7.66 -14.26
N ASN A 276 14.88 -8.87 -14.68
CA ASN A 276 16.30 -9.19 -14.86
C ASN A 276 16.97 -8.37 -15.95
N LYS A 277 16.27 -8.10 -17.04
CA LYS A 277 16.81 -7.33 -18.15
C LYS A 277 17.13 -5.89 -17.75
N TYR A 278 16.25 -5.26 -16.99
CA TYR A 278 16.33 -3.86 -16.56
C TYR A 278 17.22 -3.67 -15.34
N TYR A 279 17.01 -4.46 -14.29
CA TYR A 279 17.71 -4.29 -13.02
C TYR A 279 18.97 -5.15 -12.87
N LYS A 280 19.21 -6.08 -13.80
CA LYS A 280 20.27 -7.12 -13.69
C LYS A 280 20.15 -7.97 -12.43
N LYS A 281 18.92 -8.10 -11.91
CA LYS A 281 18.54 -8.76 -10.66
C LYS A 281 17.44 -9.78 -10.90
N GLY A 282 17.38 -10.86 -10.14
CA GLY A 282 16.28 -11.83 -10.24
C GLY A 282 15.06 -11.40 -9.42
N LEU A 283 13.85 -11.53 -9.99
CA LEU A 283 12.61 -11.42 -9.22
C LEU A 283 12.15 -12.82 -8.80
N ASN A 284 12.14 -13.09 -7.49
CA ASN A 284 11.69 -14.37 -6.95
C ASN A 284 10.56 -14.15 -5.92
N PRO A 285 9.30 -14.49 -6.26
CA PRO A 285 8.16 -14.35 -5.36
C PRO A 285 8.34 -15.03 -3.99
N LYS A 286 9.05 -16.17 -3.96
CA LYS A 286 9.28 -16.93 -2.72
C LYS A 286 10.01 -16.12 -1.66
N ASN A 287 10.87 -15.18 -2.05
CA ASN A 287 11.58 -14.31 -1.10
C ASN A 287 10.61 -13.47 -0.26
N TYR A 288 9.45 -13.12 -0.82
CA TYR A 288 8.38 -12.35 -0.16
C TYR A 288 7.35 -13.23 0.56
N GLY A 289 7.52 -14.56 0.53
CA GLY A 289 6.58 -15.51 1.15
C GLY A 289 5.40 -15.92 0.27
N VAL A 290 5.47 -15.66 -1.03
CA VAL A 290 4.40 -15.96 -1.99
C VAL A 290 4.89 -16.85 -3.13
N GLU A 291 3.98 -17.54 -3.83
CA GLU A 291 4.35 -18.55 -4.83
C GLU A 291 4.41 -18.02 -6.25
N SER A 292 3.65 -16.96 -6.55
CA SER A 292 3.43 -16.46 -7.91
C SER A 292 3.70 -14.95 -8.02
N VAL A 293 3.93 -14.46 -9.24
CA VAL A 293 4.07 -13.02 -9.52
C VAL A 293 2.74 -12.30 -9.25
N GLU A 294 1.63 -12.98 -9.48
CA GLU A 294 0.28 -12.50 -9.21
C GLU A 294 0.06 -12.24 -7.73
N ASP A 295 0.48 -13.15 -6.86
CA ASP A 295 0.43 -12.95 -5.41
C ASP A 295 1.36 -11.83 -4.96
N LEU A 296 2.53 -11.71 -5.59
CA LEU A 296 3.46 -10.62 -5.33
C LEU A 296 2.84 -9.26 -5.67
N VAL A 297 2.18 -9.13 -6.82
CA VAL A 297 1.47 -7.91 -7.23
C VAL A 297 0.31 -7.61 -6.27
N ARG A 298 -0.42 -8.62 -5.78
CA ARG A 298 -1.49 -8.43 -4.79
C ARG A 298 -1.00 -7.79 -3.49
N MET A 299 0.26 -8.02 -3.08
CA MET A 299 0.84 -7.41 -1.87
C MET A 299 1.00 -5.89 -2.00
N ILE A 300 1.15 -5.39 -3.24
CA ILE A 300 1.40 -3.98 -3.55
C ILE A 300 0.36 -3.44 -4.54
N ARG A 301 -0.90 -3.89 -4.37
CA ARG A 301 -2.03 -3.52 -5.22
C ARG A 301 -2.22 -2.01 -5.32
N ASP A 302 -1.80 -1.26 -4.30
CA ASP A 302 -1.87 0.20 -4.24
C ASP A 302 -0.98 0.90 -5.29
N THR A 303 0.01 0.19 -5.85
CA THR A 303 0.98 0.73 -6.80
C THR A 303 0.85 0.10 -8.18
N VAL A 304 0.74 -1.24 -8.25
CA VAL A 304 0.61 -1.98 -9.50
C VAL A 304 -0.57 -2.95 -9.43
N VAL A 305 -1.27 -3.12 -10.55
CA VAL A 305 -2.45 -4.00 -10.66
C VAL A 305 -2.37 -4.85 -11.91
N ILE A 306 -2.99 -6.03 -11.85
CA ILE A 306 -3.22 -6.84 -13.05
C ILE A 306 -4.54 -6.41 -13.65
N CYS A 307 -4.47 -5.73 -14.80
CA CYS A 307 -5.63 -5.38 -15.61
C CYS A 307 -5.67 -6.29 -16.84
N MET A 308 -6.81 -6.95 -17.06
CA MET A 308 -6.98 -7.97 -18.10
C MET A 308 -5.98 -9.14 -17.95
N LYS A 309 -4.81 -9.05 -18.60
CA LYS A 309 -3.73 -10.05 -18.58
C LYS A 309 -2.35 -9.42 -18.45
N VAL A 310 -2.28 -8.12 -18.15
CA VAL A 310 -1.03 -7.37 -18.05
C VAL A 310 -0.96 -6.64 -16.72
N ILE A 311 0.26 -6.44 -16.23
CA ILE A 311 0.56 -5.63 -15.07
C ILE A 311 0.75 -4.19 -15.54
N GLU A 312 0.04 -3.29 -14.89
CA GLU A 312 0.06 -1.86 -15.14
C GLU A 312 0.24 -1.11 -13.82
N SER A 313 0.93 0.04 -13.88
CA SER A 313 1.06 0.94 -12.73
C SER A 313 -0.20 1.78 -12.57
N GLN A 314 -0.67 1.90 -11.33
CA GLN A 314 -1.75 2.85 -10.98
C GLN A 314 -1.22 4.29 -10.82
N ILE A 315 0.07 4.42 -10.60
CA ILE A 315 0.74 5.71 -10.40
C ILE A 315 1.31 6.19 -11.74
N THR A 316 1.15 7.48 -12.04
CA THR A 316 1.72 8.12 -13.23
C THR A 316 3.24 8.18 -13.16
N ASP A 317 3.90 8.30 -14.30
CA ASP A 317 5.36 8.42 -14.41
C ASP A 317 5.87 9.85 -14.25
N ASP A 318 4.99 10.83 -14.34
CA ASP A 318 5.25 12.25 -14.05
C ASP A 318 5.09 12.52 -12.55
N LEU A 319 6.00 11.93 -11.76
CA LEU A 319 6.05 12.15 -10.32
C LEU A 319 6.99 13.31 -10.01
N GLU A 320 6.51 14.26 -9.21
CA GLU A 320 7.35 15.32 -8.65
C GLU A 320 8.38 14.76 -7.67
N THR A 321 7.99 13.78 -6.85
CA THR A 321 8.86 13.14 -5.85
C THR A 321 8.57 11.64 -5.70
N ASN A 322 9.59 10.88 -5.31
CA ASN A 322 9.46 9.44 -5.00
C ASN A 322 8.81 9.18 -3.62
N GLU A 323 8.46 10.23 -2.88
CA GLU A 323 7.90 10.12 -1.53
C GLU A 323 6.54 9.41 -1.50
N VAL A 324 5.81 9.44 -2.62
CA VAL A 324 4.54 8.72 -2.75
C VAL A 324 4.68 7.23 -2.42
N PHE A 325 5.80 6.59 -2.76
CA PHE A 325 6.02 5.17 -2.48
C PHE A 325 6.26 4.91 -0.98
N VAL A 326 6.92 5.85 -0.30
CA VAL A 326 7.08 5.81 1.16
C VAL A 326 5.72 5.95 1.82
N LYS A 327 4.93 6.92 1.36
CA LYS A 327 3.58 7.17 1.85
C LYS A 327 2.69 5.92 1.71
N LEU A 328 2.65 5.32 0.51
CA LEU A 328 1.90 4.08 0.26
C LEU A 328 2.38 2.91 1.12
N THR A 329 3.69 2.79 1.34
CA THR A 329 4.25 1.72 2.16
C THR A 329 3.88 1.89 3.63
N GLU A 330 3.94 3.11 4.17
CA GLU A 330 3.54 3.38 5.54
C GLU A 330 2.04 3.19 5.76
N GLU A 331 1.17 3.61 4.84
CA GLU A 331 -0.27 3.32 4.95
C GLU A 331 -0.53 1.81 4.93
N ALA A 332 0.12 1.06 4.04
CA ALA A 332 0.00 -0.39 4.01
C ALA A 332 0.53 -1.05 5.30
N ARG A 333 1.58 -0.51 5.92
CA ARG A 333 2.10 -0.97 7.22
C ARG A 333 1.11 -0.69 8.35
N ARG A 334 0.55 0.51 8.42
CA ARG A 334 -0.48 0.89 9.41
C ARG A 334 -1.70 0.01 9.29
N GLU A 335 -2.19 -0.21 8.08
CA GLU A 335 -3.33 -1.10 7.82
C GLU A 335 -3.04 -2.53 8.25
N ARG A 336 -1.85 -3.04 7.94
CA ARG A 336 -1.40 -4.37 8.40
C ARG A 336 -1.40 -4.46 9.92
N GLN A 337 -0.89 -3.44 10.62
CA GLN A 337 -0.87 -3.39 12.07
C GLN A 337 -2.29 -3.38 12.66
N ARG A 338 -3.21 -2.57 12.11
CA ARG A 338 -4.64 -2.55 12.51
C ARG A 338 -5.29 -3.94 12.38
N ARG A 339 -4.97 -4.67 11.31
CA ARG A 339 -5.46 -6.04 11.12
C ARG A 339 -4.89 -7.01 12.16
N LEU A 340 -3.60 -6.92 12.45
CA LEU A 340 -2.97 -7.74 13.49
C LEU A 340 -3.53 -7.45 14.88
N ASP A 341 -3.74 -6.18 15.21
CA ASP A 341 -4.29 -5.74 16.51
C ASP A 341 -5.75 -6.17 16.69
N SER A 342 -6.52 -6.26 15.60
CA SER A 342 -7.87 -6.84 15.62
C SER A 342 -7.91 -8.37 15.63
N GLY A 343 -6.74 -9.04 15.64
CA GLY A 343 -6.59 -10.49 15.76
C GLY A 343 -6.48 -11.23 14.43
N ASP A 344 -6.50 -10.53 13.29
CA ASP A 344 -6.33 -11.14 11.97
C ASP A 344 -4.86 -11.47 11.69
N GLN A 345 -4.44 -12.68 12.08
CA GLN A 345 -3.08 -13.17 11.89
C GLN A 345 -2.70 -13.37 10.40
N THR A 346 -3.67 -13.36 9.47
CA THR A 346 -3.39 -13.52 8.03
C THR A 346 -2.67 -12.30 7.45
N ALA A 347 -2.69 -11.16 8.13
CA ALA A 347 -2.00 -9.95 7.71
C ALA A 347 -0.47 -10.00 7.93
N LYS A 348 0.04 -11.01 8.67
CA LYS A 348 1.47 -11.13 8.99
C LYS A 348 2.29 -11.44 7.73
N LEU A 349 3.43 -10.76 7.57
CA LEU A 349 4.37 -11.02 6.49
C LEU A 349 5.26 -12.23 6.79
N HIS A 350 5.53 -13.04 5.78
CA HIS A 350 6.26 -14.30 5.89
C HIS A 350 7.44 -14.38 4.90
N PHE A 351 8.40 -13.47 5.02
CA PHE A 351 9.55 -13.44 4.11
C PHE A 351 10.46 -14.65 4.39
N THR A 352 10.80 -15.40 3.35
CA THR A 352 11.63 -16.62 3.51
C THR A 352 13.13 -16.30 3.51
N ILE A 353 13.53 -15.27 2.77
CA ILE A 353 14.91 -14.80 2.61
C ILE A 353 14.86 -13.29 2.54
N ARG A 354 15.83 -12.61 3.16
CA ARG A 354 16.04 -11.18 2.96
C ARG A 354 16.49 -10.94 1.52
N PRO A 355 15.70 -10.32 0.62
CA PRO A 355 16.16 -10.17 -0.76
C PRO A 355 17.39 -9.25 -0.80
N GLN A 356 18.45 -9.68 -1.50
CA GLN A 356 19.84 -9.23 -1.30
C GLN A 356 20.09 -7.72 -1.52
N ASP A 357 19.25 -7.03 -2.30
CA ASP A 357 19.52 -5.64 -2.72
C ASP A 357 18.65 -4.57 -2.03
N HIS A 358 17.94 -4.94 -0.96
CA HIS A 358 17.14 -3.98 -0.16
C HIS A 358 17.88 -3.50 1.10
N ALA A 359 19.14 -3.90 1.25
CA ALA A 359 20.02 -3.34 2.25
C ALA A 359 20.55 -1.98 1.77
N PRO A 360 20.79 -1.01 2.66
CA PRO A 360 21.52 0.19 2.29
C PRO A 360 22.86 -0.20 1.66
N PRO A 361 23.33 0.49 0.62
CA PRO A 361 24.61 0.19 0.00
C PRO A 361 25.70 0.18 1.06
N VAL A 362 26.42 -0.93 1.18
CA VAL A 362 27.58 -1.02 2.07
C VAL A 362 28.69 -0.20 1.41
N PHE A 363 28.85 1.06 1.83
CA PHE A 363 30.03 1.84 1.46
C PHE A 363 31.25 1.19 2.11
N VAL A 364 31.95 0.35 1.36
CA VAL A 364 33.29 -0.08 1.74
C VAL A 364 34.16 1.16 1.58
N SER A 365 34.53 1.81 2.68
CA SER A 365 35.55 2.85 2.68
C SER A 365 36.81 2.27 2.06
N ALA A 366 37.23 2.84 0.93
CA ALA A 366 38.50 2.55 0.29
C ALA A 366 39.68 3.08 1.10
#